data_AF-A0A7X0L776-F1
#
_entry.id   AF-A0A7X0L776-F1
#
_cell.length_a   1.000
_cell.length_b   1.000
_cell.length_c   1.000
_cell.angle_alpha   90.00
_cell.angle_beta   90.00
_cell.angle_gamma   90.00
#
_symmetry.space_group_name_H-M   'P 1'
#
loop_
_entity.id
_entity.type
_entity.pdbx_description
1 polymer ?
#
loop_
_entity_poly.entity_id
_entity_poly.type
_entity_poly.pdbx_seq_one_letter_code
_entity_poly.pdbx_strand_id
1 'polypeptide(L)'
;MDNTGTLFGWAFGDAAREDDGKYVEELQRVALDNARQTAEAKGLTVEAGSDVFAILNAHETLIEMDTAPDSLVVRATVHLEGPGAGKLHAEGPMNG
;
A
#
# COMPACT_ATOMS: atom_id res chain seq x y z
N MET A 1 14.31 -21.07 -5.12
CA MET A 1 13.87 -19.92 -4.32
C MET A 1 13.42 -18.90 -5.33
N ASP A 2 12.12 -18.93 -5.62
CA ASP A 2 11.51 -18.07 -6.62
C ASP A 2 11.63 -16.63 -6.14
N ASN A 3 12.18 -15.80 -7.00
CA ASN A 3 12.55 -14.42 -6.69
C ASN A 3 11.24 -13.62 -6.61
N THR A 4 10.72 -13.39 -5.40
CA THR A 4 9.47 -12.64 -5.16
C THR A 4 9.76 -11.14 -5.19
N GLY A 5 8.84 -10.38 -5.81
CA GLY A 5 8.89 -8.92 -5.81
C GLY A 5 8.06 -8.33 -4.68
N THR A 6 8.22 -7.05 -4.38
CA THR A 6 7.37 -6.33 -3.41
C THR A 6 6.75 -5.10 -4.04
N LEU A 7 5.47 -4.86 -3.75
CA LEU A 7 4.72 -3.72 -4.22
C LEU A 7 3.96 -3.05 -3.08
N PHE A 8 3.78 -1.73 -3.20
CA PHE A 8 2.97 -0.96 -2.27
C PHE A 8 1.69 -0.45 -2.92
N GLY A 9 0.57 -0.62 -2.22
CA GLY A 9 -0.68 0.07 -2.49
C GLY A 9 -0.99 1.05 -1.38
N TRP A 10 -1.66 2.15 -1.71
CA TRP A 10 -1.88 3.26 -0.80
C TRP A 10 -3.33 3.68 -0.82
N ALA A 11 -3.87 4.01 0.35
CA ALA A 11 -5.15 4.66 0.51
C ALA A 11 -4.97 5.87 1.43
N PHE A 12 -5.64 6.96 1.09
CA PHE A 12 -5.61 8.21 1.84
C PHE A 12 -7.01 8.48 2.39
N GLY A 13 -7.07 8.89 3.64
CA GLY A 13 -8.31 9.10 4.36
C GLY A 13 -8.20 10.24 5.37
N ASP A 14 -9.29 10.42 6.10
CA ASP A 14 -9.45 11.45 7.13
C ASP A 14 -8.83 10.98 8.45
N ALA A 15 -7.83 11.72 8.94
CA ALA A 15 -7.17 11.45 10.22
C ALA A 15 -8.14 11.53 11.41
N ALA A 16 -9.20 12.35 11.34
CA ALA A 16 -10.19 12.45 12.41
C ALA A 16 -10.99 11.14 12.63
N ARG A 17 -10.86 10.18 11.72
CA ARG A 17 -11.53 8.88 11.76
C ARG A 17 -10.58 7.71 11.99
N GLU A 18 -9.35 7.95 12.44
CA GLU A 18 -8.36 6.88 12.67
C GLU A 18 -8.83 5.83 13.70
N ASP A 19 -9.64 6.23 14.68
CA ASP A 19 -10.23 5.34 15.68
C ASP A 19 -11.48 4.57 15.17
N ASP A 20 -12.00 4.93 13.99
CA ASP A 20 -13.11 4.19 13.37
C ASP A 20 -12.57 2.95 12.66
N GLY A 21 -12.52 1.84 13.40
CA GLY A 21 -11.97 0.57 12.89
C GLY A 21 -12.60 0.10 11.57
N LYS A 22 -13.89 0.39 11.33
CA LYS A 22 -14.53 0.05 10.04
C LYS A 22 -14.00 0.91 8.90
N TYR A 23 -13.79 2.20 9.17
CA TYR A 23 -13.20 3.10 8.20
C TYR A 23 -11.76 2.71 7.85
N VAL A 24 -10.96 2.33 8.86
CA VAL A 24 -9.60 1.83 8.64
C VAL A 24 -9.60 0.53 7.83
N GLU A 25 -10.51 -0.41 8.12
CA GLU A 25 -10.67 -1.63 7.32
C GLU A 25 -11.04 -1.33 5.85
N GLU A 26 -11.89 -0.32 5.60
CA GLU A 26 -12.20 0.13 4.25
C GLU A 26 -10.96 0.68 3.53
N LEU A 27 -10.16 1.51 4.21
CA LEU A 27 -8.91 2.03 3.65
C LEU A 27 -7.89 0.91 3.38
N GLN A 28 -7.79 -0.10 4.25
CA GLN A 28 -6.96 -1.29 4.00
C GLN A 28 -7.40 -2.03 2.74
N ARG A 29 -8.71 -2.22 2.54
CA ARG A 29 -9.24 -2.84 1.31
C ARG A 29 -8.90 -2.01 0.07
N VAL A 30 -9.04 -0.69 0.13
CA VAL A 30 -8.68 0.21 -0.97
C VAL A 30 -7.18 0.14 -1.27
N ALA A 31 -6.33 0.18 -0.25
CA ALA A 31 -4.88 0.09 -0.42
C ALA A 31 -4.48 -1.25 -1.06
N LEU A 32 -5.08 -2.36 -0.63
CA LEU A 32 -4.85 -3.68 -1.22
C LEU A 32 -5.32 -3.75 -2.68
N ASP A 33 -6.49 -3.18 -2.98
CA ASP A 33 -7.03 -3.16 -4.35
C ASP A 33 -6.13 -2.35 -5.29
N ASN A 34 -5.63 -1.20 -4.84
CA ASN A 34 -4.66 -0.40 -5.59
C ASN A 34 -3.35 -1.18 -5.88
N ALA A 35 -2.86 -1.96 -4.91
CA ALA A 35 -1.70 -2.83 -5.13
C ALA A 35 -2.01 -3.92 -6.18
N ARG A 36 -3.19 -4.54 -6.11
CA ARG A 36 -3.63 -5.57 -7.07
C ARG A 36 -3.77 -5.03 -8.48
N GLN A 37 -4.44 -3.89 -8.65
CA GLN A 37 -4.58 -3.23 -9.95
C GLN A 37 -3.21 -2.88 -10.54
N THR A 38 -2.28 -2.40 -9.71
CA THR A 38 -0.91 -2.07 -10.16
C THR A 38 -0.12 -3.33 -10.54
N ALA A 39 -0.25 -4.42 -9.80
CA ALA A 39 0.33 -5.70 -10.16
C ALA A 39 -0.21 -6.22 -11.50
N GLU A 40 -1.54 -6.18 -11.68
CA GLU A 40 -2.22 -6.61 -12.90
C GLU A 40 -1.77 -5.78 -14.12
N ALA A 41 -1.66 -4.45 -13.96
CA ALA A 41 -1.16 -3.56 -15.00
C ALA A 41 0.29 -3.88 -15.41
N LYS A 42 1.08 -4.49 -14.51
CA LYS A 42 2.44 -4.97 -14.75
C LYS A 42 2.48 -6.43 -15.21
N GLY A 43 1.34 -7.08 -15.39
CA GLY A 43 1.24 -8.49 -15.80
C GLY A 43 1.63 -9.48 -14.69
N LEU A 44 1.52 -9.06 -13.43
CA LEU A 44 1.89 -9.83 -12.25
C LEU A 44 0.67 -10.07 -11.36
N THR A 45 0.78 -11.05 -10.48
CA THR A 45 -0.25 -11.37 -9.49
C THR A 45 0.27 -11.13 -8.08
N VAL A 46 -0.64 -10.82 -7.16
CA VAL A 46 -0.31 -10.71 -5.74
C VAL A 46 -0.36 -12.10 -5.12
N GLU A 47 0.68 -12.47 -4.37
CA GLU A 47 0.70 -13.70 -3.56
C GLU A 47 -0.41 -13.63 -2.51
N ALA A 48 -1.26 -14.66 -2.46
CA ALA A 48 -2.40 -14.68 -1.56
C ALA A 48 -1.95 -14.73 -0.09
N GLY A 49 -2.47 -13.81 0.74
CA GLY A 49 -2.14 -13.72 2.16
C GLY A 49 -0.78 -13.07 2.48
N SER A 50 -0.13 -12.46 1.49
CA SER A 50 1.11 -11.70 1.66
C SER A 50 0.90 -10.24 2.11
N ASP A 51 -0.35 -9.81 2.25
CA ASP A 51 -0.71 -8.43 2.56
C ASP A 51 -0.36 -8.03 4.00
N VAL A 52 0.49 -7.01 4.12
CA VAL A 52 0.87 -6.38 5.38
C VAL A 52 0.48 -4.90 5.34
N PHE A 53 -0.32 -4.46 6.30
CA PHE A 53 -0.79 -3.08 6.38
C PHE A 53 0.03 -2.26 7.38
N ALA A 54 0.36 -1.03 6.99
CA ALA A 54 0.88 -0.01 7.88
C ALA A 54 -0.07 1.20 7.83
N ILE A 55 -0.40 1.74 9.00
CA ILE A 55 -1.13 2.99 9.15
C ILE A 55 -0.08 4.05 9.47
N LEU A 56 -0.09 5.13 8.71
CA LEU A 56 0.82 6.27 8.85
C LEU A 56 -0.07 7.49 9.10
N ASN A 57 0.14 8.14 10.24
CA ASN A 57 -0.47 9.43 10.55
C ASN A 57 0.63 10.49 10.54
N ALA A 58 0.29 11.71 10.15
CA ALA A 58 1.23 12.82 10.13
C ALA A 58 1.79 13.17 11.54
N HIS A 59 1.12 12.71 12.60
CA HIS A 59 1.50 12.98 13.99
C HIS A 59 2.52 12.00 14.59
N GLU A 60 2.54 10.72 14.18
CA GLU A 60 3.46 9.72 14.76
C GLU A 60 4.57 9.26 13.80
N THR A 61 4.50 9.61 12.51
CA THR A 61 5.55 9.28 11.54
C THR A 61 6.35 10.49 11.09
N LEU A 62 7.69 10.39 11.14
CA LEU A 62 8.71 11.31 10.57
C LEU A 62 8.67 11.37 9.03
N ILE A 63 7.49 11.21 8.43
CA ILE A 63 7.31 11.42 7.00
C ILE A 63 7.02 12.91 6.85
N GLU A 64 7.89 13.64 6.16
CA GLU A 64 7.61 15.00 5.69
C GLU A 64 6.43 14.92 4.72
N MET A 65 5.21 14.90 5.26
CA MET A 65 3.96 15.01 4.50
C MET A 65 3.73 16.49 4.18
N ASP A 66 4.65 17.09 3.41
CA ASP A 66 4.60 18.50 2.99
C ASP A 66 3.32 18.85 2.20
N THR A 67 2.54 17.84 1.79
CA THR A 67 1.31 17.99 1.01
C THR A 67 0.03 17.51 1.71
N ALA A 68 0.08 16.85 2.88
CA ALA A 68 -1.12 16.30 3.52
C ALA A 68 -0.99 16.08 5.05
N PRO A 69 -0.85 17.15 5.86
CA PRO A 69 -0.66 17.05 7.31
C PRO A 69 -1.88 16.51 8.09
N ASP A 70 -3.06 16.44 7.47
CA ASP A 70 -4.30 15.95 8.11
C ASP A 70 -4.78 14.59 7.56
N SER A 71 -3.94 13.87 6.83
CA SER A 71 -4.34 12.63 6.15
C SER A 71 -3.90 11.37 6.88
N LEU A 72 -4.86 10.49 7.12
CA LEU A 72 -4.63 9.10 7.47
C LEU A 72 -4.16 8.36 6.22
N VAL A 73 -3.01 7.71 6.28
CA VAL A 73 -2.48 6.95 5.15
C VAL A 73 -2.40 5.48 5.52
N VAL A 74 -3.04 4.63 4.73
CA VAL A 74 -2.90 3.18 4.85
C VAL A 74 -2.07 2.68 3.69
N ARG A 75 -0.94 2.02 4.00
CA ARG A 75 -0.08 1.35 3.03
C ARG A 75 -0.27 -0.15 3.13
N ALA A 76 -0.68 -0.78 2.04
CA ALA A 76 -0.61 -2.22 1.85
C ALA A 76 0.73 -2.60 1.22
N THR A 77 1.45 -3.55 1.81
CA THR A 77 2.65 -4.16 1.23
C THR A 77 2.31 -5.58 0.83
N VAL A 78 2.58 -5.95 -0.43
CA VAL A 78 2.26 -7.27 -0.95
C VAL A 78 3.44 -7.89 -1.67
N HIS A 79 3.53 -9.21 -1.66
CA HIS A 79 4.45 -9.93 -2.52
C HIS A 79 3.85 -10.17 -3.90
N LEU A 80 4.71 -10.16 -4.90
CA LEU A 80 4.35 -10.39 -6.29
C LEU A 80 4.86 -11.75 -6.76
N GLU A 81 4.02 -12.38 -7.57
CA GLU A 81 4.28 -13.61 -8.31
C GLU A 81 4.17 -13.35 -9.81
N GLY A 82 4.83 -14.21 -10.59
CA GLY A 82 4.80 -14.17 -12.05
C GLY A 82 6.13 -13.79 -12.71
N PRO A 83 6.21 -13.85 -14.04
CA PRO A 83 7.44 -13.60 -14.78
C PRO A 83 7.97 -12.18 -14.55
N GLY A 84 9.16 -12.08 -13.94
CA GLY A 84 9.78 -10.78 -13.66
C GLY A 84 9.44 -10.17 -12.30
N ALA A 85 8.64 -10.85 -11.47
CA ALA A 85 8.29 -10.37 -10.12
C ALA A 85 9.52 -9.99 -9.29
N GLY A 86 10.53 -10.86 -9.18
CA GLY A 86 11.74 -10.55 -8.41
C GLY A 86 12.69 -9.53 -9.03
N LYS A 87 12.26 -8.78 -10.05
CA LYS A 87 12.92 -7.56 -10.51
C LYS A 87 12.24 -6.30 -9.94
N LEU A 88 11.06 -6.44 -9.35
CA LEU A 88 10.33 -5.36 -8.69
C LEU A 88 10.66 -5.35 -7.21
N HIS A 89 11.35 -4.30 -6.79
CA HIS A 89 11.60 -4.04 -5.38
C HIS A 89 10.94 -2.72 -5.02
N ALA A 90 9.98 -2.78 -4.10
CA ALA A 90 9.44 -1.66 -3.33
C ALA A 90 9.31 -0.35 -4.15
N GLU A 91 8.53 -0.37 -5.22
CA GLU A 91 8.12 0.86 -5.90
C GLU A 91 7.00 1.52 -5.08
N GLY A 92 7.32 2.61 -4.40
CA GLY A 92 6.32 3.55 -3.89
C GLY A 92 5.67 4.31 -5.04
N PRO A 93 4.48 4.91 -4.84
CA PRO A 93 3.77 5.66 -5.86
C PRO A 93 4.70 6.76 -6.36
N MET A 94 5.13 6.66 -7.62
CA MET A 94 5.57 7.82 -8.37
C MET A 94 4.32 8.66 -8.62
N ASN A 95 3.93 9.46 -7.64
CA ASN A 95 3.10 10.63 -7.90
C ASN A 95 3.99 11.64 -8.62
N GLY A 96 3.94 11.59 -9.96
CA GLY A 96 4.46 12.60 -10.88
C GLY A 96 3.41 12.87 -11.93
#